data_AF-A0A3N5YTY1-F1
#
_entry.id   AF-A0A3N5YTY1-F1
#
_cell.length_a   1.000
_cell.length_b   1.000
_cell.length_c   1.000
_cell.angle_alpha   90.00
_cell.angle_beta   90.00
_cell.angle_gamma   90.00
#
_symmetry.space_group_name_H-M   'P 1'
#
loop_
_entity.id
_entity.type
_entity.pdbx_description
1 polymer ?
#
loop_
_entity_poly.entity_id
_entity_poly.type
_entity_poly.pdbx_seq_one_letter_code
_entity_poly.pdbx_strand_id
1 'polypeptide(L)' 'MKRVTGIGGIFFKAKDAPSLQAWYKRHLGIDVQAWGGAAFD' A
#
# COMPACT_ATOMS: atom_id res chain seq x y z
N MET A 1 29.83 -6.90 -5.24
CA MET A 1 28.70 -7.77 -5.64
C MET A 1 27.42 -6.97 -5.51
N LYS A 2 26.56 -6.92 -6.54
CA LYS A 2 25.27 -6.20 -6.44
C LYS A 2 24.27 -7.05 -5.64
N ARG A 3 23.52 -6.43 -4.73
CA ARG A 3 22.50 -7.10 -3.90
C ARG A 3 21.20 -6.31 -3.96
N VAL A 4 20.09 -7.00 -3.72
CA VAL A 4 18.79 -6.36 -3.51
C VAL A 4 18.84 -5.61 -2.18
N THR A 5 18.46 -4.34 -2.21
CA THR A 5 18.48 -3.45 -1.04
C THR A 5 17.11 -3.28 -0.40
N GLY A 6 16.04 -3.72 -1.05
CA GLY A 6 14.68 -3.62 -0.53
C GLY A 6 13.61 -4.07 -1.53
N ILE A 7 12.35 -3.92 -1.12
CA ILE A 7 11.16 -4.13 -1.95
C ILE A 7 10.66 -2.74 -2.38
N GLY A 8 10.56 -2.51 -3.69
CA GLY A 8 10.15 -1.19 -4.22
C GLY A 8 8.67 -0.86 -4.05
N GLY A 9 7.81 -1.87 -3.91
CA GLY A 9 6.37 -1.69 -3.71
C GLY A 9 5.59 -2.99 -3.87
N ILE A 10 4.34 -2.98 -3.41
CA ILE A 10 3.41 -4.11 -3.55
C ILE A 10 2.09 -3.57 -4.08
N PHE A 11 1.54 -4.22 -5.10
CA PHE A 11 0.30 -3.83 -5.76
C PHE A 11 -0.72 -4.95 -5.63
N PHE A 12 -1.94 -4.61 -5.23
CA PHE A 12 -3.04 -5.56 -5.08
C PHE A 12 -4.16 -5.22 -6.04
N LYS A 13 -4.73 -6.25 -6.68
CA LYS A 13 -6.04 -6.15 -7.33
C LYS A 13 -7.11 -6.44 -6.27
N ALA A 14 -7.91 -5.45 -5.92
CA ALA A 14 -9.02 -5.60 -5.00
C ALA A 14 -10.35 -5.68 -5.75
N LYS A 15 -11.27 -6.52 -5.26
CA LYS A 15 -12.67 -6.54 -5.75
C LYS A 15 -13.40 -5.26 -5.33
N ASP A 16 -13.11 -4.78 -4.12
CA ASP A 16 -13.61 -3.52 -3.56
C ASP A 16 -12.42 -2.77 -2.94
N ALA A 17 -11.86 -1.83 -3.71
CA ALA A 17 -10.71 -1.07 -3.28
C ALA A 17 -11.04 -0.12 -2.11
N PRO A 18 -12.14 0.66 -2.12
CA PRO A 18 -12.51 1.51 -0.99
C PRO A 18 -12.59 0.77 0.36
N SER A 19 -13.21 -0.41 0.39
CA SER A 19 -13.31 -1.20 1.63
C SER A 19 -11.94 -1.66 2.14
N LEU A 20 -11.05 -2.09 1.23
CA LEU A 20 -9.69 -2.51 1.58
C LEU A 20 -8.85 -1.32 2.11
N GLN A 21 -8.97 -0.15 1.47
CA GLN A 21 -8.30 1.08 1.90
C GLN A 21 -8.74 1.49 3.31
N ALA A 22 -10.05 1.47 3.59
CA ALA A 22 -10.58 1.78 4.92
C ALA A 22 -10.09 0.79 5.99
N TRP A 23 -9.99 -0.49 5.65
CA TRP A 23 -9.43 -1.50 6.54
C TRP A 23 -7.96 -1.21 6.85
N TYR A 24 -7.14 -0.92 5.83
CA TYR A 24 -5.73 -0.58 6.01
C TYR A 24 -5.52 0.67 6.86
N LYS A 25 -6.34 1.71 6.65
CA LYS A 25 -6.32 2.92 7.48
C LYS A 25 -6.66 2.60 8.94
N ARG A 26 -7.73 1.83 9.17
CA ARG A 26 -8.20 1.49 10.52
C ARG A 26 -7.21 0.62 11.29
N HIS A 27 -6.62 -0.38 10.64
CA HIS A 27 -5.87 -1.42 11.32
C HIS A 27 -4.36 -1.23 11.27
N LEU A 28 -3.84 -0.62 10.19
CA LEU A 28 -2.40 -0.43 10.00
C LEU A 28 -1.99 1.05 9.99
N GLY A 29 -2.95 1.98 10.07
CA GLY A 29 -2.66 3.42 9.98
C GLY A 29 -2.18 3.87 8.59
N ILE A 30 -2.36 3.03 7.56
CA ILE A 30 -1.92 3.33 6.21
C ILE A 30 -3.01 4.15 5.52
N ASP A 31 -2.74 5.43 5.29
CA ASP A 31 -3.67 6.32 4.59
C ASP A 31 -3.46 6.27 3.08
N VAL A 32 -4.37 5.56 2.39
CA VAL A 32 -4.31 5.41 0.94
C VAL A 32 -4.73 6.72 0.29
N GLN A 33 -3.83 7.28 -0.50
CA GLN A 33 -3.97 8.57 -1.15
C GLN A 33 -4.93 8.49 -2.35
N ALA A 34 -5.36 9.65 -2.85
CA ALA A 34 -6.29 9.75 -3.97
C ALA A 34 -5.84 9.03 -5.26
N TRP A 35 -4.53 8.83 -5.44
CA TRP A 35 -3.97 8.07 -6.56
C TRP A 35 -4.09 6.54 -6.39
N GLY A 36 -4.50 6.06 -5.22
CA GLY A 36 -4.84 4.65 -4.97
C GLY A 36 -3.78 3.84 -4.21
N GLY A 37 -2.72 4.45 -3.69
CA GLY A 37 -1.72 3.78 -2.86
C GLY A 37 -1.17 4.66 -1.74
N ALA A 38 -0.15 4.14 -1.04
CA ALA A 38 0.56 4.84 0.04
C ALA A 38 2.06 4.73 -0.20
N ALA A 39 2.78 5.81 0.06
CA ALA A 39 4.23 5.86 0.06
C ALA A 39 4.73 6.02 1.50
N PHE A 40 5.86 5.39 1.81
CA PHE A 40 6.49 5.41 3.11
C PHE A 40 7.91 5.93 2.94
N ASP A 41 8.36 6.78 3.86
CA ASP A 41 9.72 7.31 3.90
C ASP A 41 10.69 6.35 4.60
#